data_AF-A0A382UAL4-F1
#
_entry.id   AF-A0A382UAL4-F1
#
_cell.length_a   1.000
_cell.length_b   1.000
_cell.length_c   1.000
_cell.angle_alpha   90.00
_cell.angle_beta   90.00
_cell.angle_gamma   90.00
#
_symmetry.space_group_name_H-M   'P 1'
#
loop_
_entity.id
_entity.type
_entity.pdbx_description
1 polymer ?
#
loop_
_entity_poly.entity_id
_entity_poly.type
_entity_poly.pdbx_seq_one_letter_code
_entity_poly.pdbx_strand_id
1 'polypeptide(L)'
;MDTNLVTAMELGADAVSHSLSPWQLFLEADIIVKAVILLLIVCSFWSWAIIFEKVTRYRRITRQAVAFEAMFWSGGSLQQLFESVQQEATHPMSRLFESAMREWQRFSTGNNPQLDTARLEGLQRRITHAMDVTLDRELDQLQKYLGFLATVGSTAPFVGLFGTVWGIMNSFQSI
;
A
#
# COMPACT_ATOMS: atom_id res chain seq x y z
N MET A 1 4.38 8.64 -67.23
CA MET A 1 5.56 8.72 -66.33
C MET A 1 5.14 8.49 -64.86
N ASP A 2 3.84 8.36 -64.61
CA ASP A 2 3.21 8.36 -63.28
C ASP A 2 3.07 6.96 -62.66
N THR A 3 3.00 5.90 -63.47
CA THR A 3 2.91 4.51 -62.98
C THR A 3 4.15 4.07 -62.21
N ASN A 4 5.35 4.50 -62.62
CA ASN A 4 6.59 4.23 -61.88
C ASN A 4 6.65 4.98 -60.54
N LEU A 5 6.00 6.15 -60.43
CA LEU A 5 5.95 6.91 -59.17
C LEU A 5 4.98 6.28 -58.16
N VAL A 6 3.84 5.77 -58.64
CA VAL A 6 2.87 5.04 -57.82
C VAL A 6 3.45 3.72 -57.31
N THR A 7 4.12 2.94 -58.18
CA THR A 7 4.78 1.68 -57.76
C THR A 7 5.97 1.94 -56.83
N ALA A 8 6.73 3.03 -57.02
CA ALA A 8 7.78 3.42 -56.08
C ALA A 8 7.23 3.89 -54.72
N MET A 9 6.06 4.54 -54.70
CA MET A 9 5.34 4.89 -53.46
C MET A 9 4.77 3.66 -52.75
N GLU A 10 4.20 2.68 -53.46
CA GLU A 10 3.72 1.42 -52.88
C GLU A 10 4.88 0.59 -52.31
N LEU A 11 6.00 0.46 -53.03
CA LEU A 11 7.20 -0.24 -52.54
C LEU A 11 7.84 0.47 -51.34
N GLY A 12 7.83 1.81 -51.32
CA GLY A 12 8.28 2.61 -50.19
C GLY A 12 7.35 2.51 -48.97
N ALA A 13 6.04 2.42 -49.20
CA ALA A 13 5.04 2.26 -48.14
C ALA A 13 5.07 0.85 -47.53
N ASP A 14 5.23 -0.20 -48.34
CA ASP A 14 5.39 -1.57 -47.85
C ASP A 14 6.72 -1.76 -47.09
N ALA A 15 7.82 -1.18 -47.57
CA ALA A 15 9.11 -1.19 -46.87
C ALA A 15 9.09 -0.44 -45.52
N VAL A 16 8.32 0.65 -45.42
CA VAL A 16 8.08 1.39 -44.17
C VAL A 16 7.08 0.66 -43.26
N SER A 17 6.10 -0.05 -43.82
CA SER A 17 5.12 -0.83 -43.04
C SER A 17 5.73 -2.08 -42.40
N HIS A 18 6.81 -2.62 -42.99
CA HIS A 18 7.50 -3.81 -42.49
C HIS A 18 8.60 -3.52 -41.43
N SER A 19 8.82 -2.25 -41.02
CA SER A 19 10.08 -1.86 -40.40
C SER A 19 10.05 -1.12 -39.06
N LEU A 20 8.89 -0.80 -38.45
CA LEU A 20 8.87 -0.16 -37.11
C LEU A 20 7.68 -0.57 -36.22
N SER A 21 7.29 -1.85 -36.24
CA SER A 21 6.29 -2.34 -35.28
C SER A 21 6.91 -2.44 -33.87
N PRO A 22 6.29 -1.89 -32.80
CA PRO A 22 6.79 -2.04 -31.43
C PRO A 22 7.02 -3.50 -31.02
N TRP A 23 6.21 -4.41 -31.58
CA TRP A 23 6.35 -5.84 -31.39
C TRP A 23 7.61 -6.42 -32.05
N GLN A 24 7.94 -5.94 -33.24
CA GLN A 24 9.13 -6.38 -33.99
C GLN A 24 10.40 -5.80 -33.38
N LEU A 25 10.38 -4.53 -32.96
CA LEU A 25 11.45 -3.91 -32.17
C LEU A 25 11.69 -4.65 -30.85
N PHE A 26 10.62 -5.12 -30.19
CA PHE A 26 10.75 -5.96 -29.01
C PHE A 26 11.35 -7.33 -29.33
N LEU A 27 10.99 -7.95 -30.46
CA LEU A 27 11.55 -9.25 -30.89
C LEU A 27 13.04 -9.16 -31.23
N GLU A 28 13.48 -8.05 -31.84
CA GLU A 28 14.88 -7.78 -32.15
C GLU A 28 15.71 -7.31 -30.94
N ALA A 29 15.05 -6.87 -29.86
CA ALA A 29 15.73 -6.43 -28.65
C ALA A 29 16.53 -7.55 -27.96
N ASP A 30 17.62 -7.15 -27.31
CA ASP A 30 18.49 -8.03 -26.54
C ASP A 30 17.75 -8.71 -25.38
N ILE A 31 18.22 -9.89 -24.97
CA ILE A 31 17.59 -10.68 -23.91
C ILE A 31 17.54 -9.93 -22.57
N ILE A 32 18.52 -9.07 -22.30
CA ILE A 32 18.56 -8.26 -21.07
C ILE A 32 17.46 -7.20 -21.10
N VAL A 33 17.23 -6.54 -22.25
CA VAL A 33 16.16 -5.53 -22.41
C VAL A 33 14.79 -6.18 -22.24
N LYS A 34 14.58 -7.36 -22.83
CA LYS A 34 13.35 -8.15 -22.67
C LYS A 34 13.10 -8.51 -21.20
N ALA A 35 14.14 -8.93 -20.47
CA ALA A 35 14.05 -9.25 -19.05
C ALA A 35 13.67 -8.02 -18.20
N VAL A 36 14.27 -6.85 -18.48
CA VAL A 36 13.94 -5.59 -17.79
C VAL A 36 12.47 -5.20 -18.01
N ILE A 37 11.98 -5.25 -19.24
CA ILE A 37 10.58 -4.94 -19.57
C ILE A 37 9.64 -5.90 -18.85
N LEU A 38 9.91 -7.21 -18.90
CA LEU A 38 9.10 -8.22 -18.24
C LEU A 38 9.04 -8.01 -16.72
N LEU A 39 10.19 -7.71 -16.09
CA LEU A 39 10.28 -7.40 -14.66
C LEU A 39 9.40 -6.19 -14.30
N LEU A 40 9.48 -5.10 -15.07
CA LEU A 40 8.69 -3.89 -14.82
C LEU A 40 7.18 -4.15 -14.96
N ILE A 41 6.78 -4.98 -15.94
CA ILE A 41 5.38 -5.39 -16.11
C ILE A 41 4.89 -6.17 -14.89
N VAL A 42 5.66 -7.16 -14.41
CA VAL A 42 5.30 -7.96 -13.22
C VAL A 42 5.19 -7.06 -11.98
N CYS A 43 6.16 -6.17 -11.77
CA CYS A 43 6.14 -5.19 -10.68
C CYS A 43 4.92 -4.25 -10.75
N SER A 44 4.51 -3.85 -11.96
CA SER A 44 3.31 -3.03 -12.17
C SER A 44 2.04 -3.76 -11.75
N PHE A 45 1.85 -5.01 -12.21
CA PHE A 45 0.70 -5.84 -11.78
C PHE A 45 0.68 -6.04 -10.27
N TRP A 46 1.84 -6.33 -9.66
CA TRP A 46 1.95 -6.50 -8.22
C TRP A 46 1.61 -5.21 -7.45
N SER A 47 2.04 -4.06 -7.97
CA SER A 47 1.75 -2.75 -7.36
C SER A 47 0.25 -2.48 -7.37
N TRP A 48 -0.43 -2.74 -8.50
CA TRP A 48 -1.88 -2.59 -8.59
C TRP A 48 -2.63 -3.52 -7.64
N ALA A 49 -2.22 -4.78 -7.53
CA ALA A 49 -2.81 -5.72 -6.56
C ALA A 49 -2.75 -5.18 -5.12
N ILE A 50 -1.58 -4.67 -4.70
CA ILE A 50 -1.42 -4.06 -3.37
C ILE A 50 -2.30 -2.81 -3.20
N ILE A 51 -2.37 -1.94 -4.22
CA ILE A 51 -3.19 -0.73 -4.19
C ILE A 51 -4.66 -1.08 -3.95
N PHE A 52 -5.21 -2.04 -4.70
CA PHE A 52 -6.61 -2.44 -4.54
C PHE A 52 -6.89 -3.06 -3.16
N GLU A 53 -6.03 -3.93 -2.67
CA GLU A 53 -6.14 -4.50 -1.32
C GLU A 53 -6.13 -3.39 -0.25
N LYS A 54 -5.21 -2.44 -0.33
CA LYS A 54 -5.09 -1.36 0.65
C LYS A 54 -6.23 -0.37 0.60
N VAL A 55 -6.67 0.04 -0.59
CA VAL A 55 -7.78 0.97 -0.75
C VAL A 55 -9.07 0.38 -0.16
N THR A 56 -9.36 -0.90 -0.44
CA THR A 56 -10.56 -1.57 0.10
C THR A 56 -10.48 -1.75 1.61
N ARG A 57 -9.33 -2.20 2.14
CA ARG A 57 -9.11 -2.36 3.58
C ARG A 57 -9.22 -1.03 4.34
N TYR A 58 -8.58 0.02 3.84
CA TYR A 58 -8.61 1.35 4.47
C TYR A 58 -10.04 1.90 4.52
N ARG A 59 -10.77 1.82 3.40
CA ARG A 59 -12.18 2.23 3.34
C ARG A 59 -13.07 1.48 4.32
N ARG A 60 -12.85 0.17 4.50
CA ARG A 60 -13.61 -0.64 5.47
C ARG A 60 -13.34 -0.20 6.91
N ILE A 61 -12.06 -0.01 7.25
CA ILE A 61 -11.65 0.40 8.61
C ILE A 61 -12.17 1.81 8.93
N THR A 62 -12.06 2.76 8.00
CA THR A 62 -12.57 4.12 8.21
C THR A 62 -14.08 4.14 8.44
N ARG A 63 -14.85 3.36 7.67
CA ARG A 63 -16.30 3.25 7.88
C ARG A 63 -16.66 2.69 9.26
N GLN A 64 -15.96 1.66 9.70
CA GLN A 64 -16.18 1.05 11.01
C GLN A 64 -15.77 2.00 12.16
N ALA A 65 -14.68 2.74 11.99
CA ALA A 65 -14.24 3.74 12.95
C ALA A 65 -15.27 4.87 13.14
N VAL A 66 -15.82 5.40 12.04
CA VAL A 66 -16.87 6.45 12.09
C VAL A 66 -18.14 5.94 12.78
N ALA A 67 -18.56 4.70 12.49
CA ALA A 67 -19.72 4.11 13.16
C ALA A 67 -19.48 3.93 14.66
N PHE A 68 -18.28 3.47 15.05
CA PHE A 68 -17.90 3.34 16.45
C PHE A 68 -17.85 4.69 17.17
N GLU A 69 -17.26 5.70 16.55
CA GLU A 69 -17.21 7.05 17.07
C GLU A 69 -18.62 7.62 17.30
N ALA A 70 -19.55 7.41 16.37
CA ALA A 70 -20.94 7.83 16.55
C ALA A 70 -21.61 7.15 17.76
N MET A 71 -21.36 5.86 17.99
CA MET A 71 -21.86 5.14 19.18
C MET A 71 -21.19 5.62 20.48
N PHE A 72 -19.92 5.99 20.41
CA PHE A 72 -19.19 6.54 21.56
C PHE A 72 -19.78 7.91 21.97
N TRP A 73 -20.08 8.78 21.00
CA TRP A 73 -20.64 10.10 21.26
C TRP A 73 -22.15 10.13 21.51
N SER A 74 -22.88 9.04 21.25
CA SER A 74 -24.34 8.99 21.44
C SER A 74 -24.78 8.98 22.92
N GLY A 75 -23.86 9.08 23.88
CA GLY A 75 -24.16 9.22 25.30
C GLY A 75 -24.61 7.94 26.00
N GLY A 76 -24.41 6.77 25.37
CA GLY A 76 -24.64 5.46 25.99
C GLY A 76 -23.61 5.18 27.10
N SER A 77 -23.89 4.21 27.97
CA SER A 77 -22.91 3.86 29.01
C SER A 77 -21.65 3.25 28.39
N LEU A 78 -20.48 3.78 28.77
CA LEU A 78 -19.17 3.28 28.34
C LEU A 78 -18.99 1.79 28.63
N GLN A 79 -19.62 1.28 29.71
CA GLN A 79 -19.67 -0.14 30.05
C GLN A 79 -20.40 -0.97 28.97
N GLN A 80 -21.58 -0.53 28.50
CA GLN A 80 -22.31 -1.23 27.43
C GLN A 80 -21.52 -1.24 26.11
N LEU A 81 -20.83 -0.14 25.80
CA LEU A 81 -19.95 -0.08 24.62
C LEU A 81 -18.75 -1.02 24.76
N PHE A 82 -18.22 -1.17 25.97
CA PHE A 82 -17.14 -2.12 26.23
C PHE A 82 -17.58 -3.58 26.10
N GLU A 83 -18.77 -3.92 26.59
CA GLU A 83 -19.35 -5.26 26.44
C GLU A 83 -19.61 -5.62 24.98
N SER A 84 -20.12 -4.69 24.17
CA SER A 84 -20.33 -4.93 22.74
C SER A 84 -19.03 -5.09 21.97
N VAL A 85 -18.00 -4.31 22.30
CA VAL A 85 -16.66 -4.41 21.71
C VAL A 85 -15.97 -5.72 22.09
N GLN A 86 -16.14 -6.22 23.32
CA GLN A 86 -15.51 -7.46 23.76
C GLN A 86 -16.00 -8.68 22.98
N GLN A 87 -17.25 -8.64 22.50
CA GLN A 87 -17.85 -9.72 21.72
C GLN A 87 -17.43 -9.70 20.26
N GLU A 88 -17.20 -8.51 19.67
CA GLU A 88 -16.87 -8.35 18.24
C GLU A 88 -15.78 -7.29 17.95
N ALA A 89 -14.61 -7.38 18.60
CA ALA A 89 -13.49 -6.46 18.36
C ALA A 89 -12.87 -6.63 16.95
N THR A 90 -13.54 -6.06 15.95
CA THR A 90 -13.27 -6.31 14.53
C THR A 90 -12.38 -5.24 13.89
N HIS A 91 -12.27 -4.04 14.49
CA HIS A 91 -11.53 -2.92 13.89
C HIS A 91 -10.51 -2.28 14.85
N PRO A 92 -9.45 -1.62 14.34
CA PRO A 92 -8.36 -1.06 15.16
C PRO A 92 -8.82 -0.14 16.30
N MET A 93 -9.79 0.73 16.02
CA MET A 93 -10.32 1.68 17.00
C MET A 93 -11.06 0.99 18.16
N SER A 94 -11.76 -0.12 17.92
CA SER A 94 -12.43 -0.87 19.00
C SER A 94 -11.41 -1.56 19.89
N ARG A 95 -10.33 -2.11 19.31
CA ARG A 95 -9.22 -2.72 20.06
C ARG A 95 -8.47 -1.72 20.93
N LEU A 96 -8.29 -0.49 20.42
CA LEU A 96 -7.71 0.62 21.17
C LEU A 96 -8.58 1.01 22.37
N PHE A 97 -9.90 1.11 22.17
CA PHE A 97 -10.84 1.38 23.24
C PHE A 97 -10.87 0.24 24.28
N GLU A 98 -10.85 -1.00 23.82
CA GLU A 98 -10.85 -2.18 24.68
C GLU A 98 -9.58 -2.24 25.56
N SER A 99 -8.40 -1.96 25.01
CA SER A 99 -7.15 -1.95 25.78
C SER A 99 -7.14 -0.85 26.86
N ALA A 100 -7.66 0.34 26.54
CA ALA A 100 -7.82 1.42 27.50
C ALA A 100 -8.81 1.06 28.63
N MET A 101 -9.98 0.52 28.26
CA MET A 101 -11.03 0.21 29.23
C MET A 101 -10.67 -0.96 30.15
N ARG A 102 -9.96 -1.98 29.64
CA ARG A 102 -9.42 -3.07 30.48
C ARG A 102 -8.53 -2.54 31.60
N GLU A 103 -7.69 -1.55 31.30
CA GLU A 103 -6.77 -0.99 32.28
C GLU A 103 -7.50 -0.11 33.31
N TRP A 104 -8.54 0.62 32.88
CA TRP A 104 -9.43 1.36 33.76
C TRP A 104 -10.22 0.44 34.72
N GLN A 105 -10.75 -0.68 34.24
CA GLN A 105 -11.46 -1.66 35.09
C GLN A 105 -10.57 -2.30 36.16
N ARG A 106 -9.31 -2.61 35.79
CA ARG A 106 -8.30 -3.12 36.73
C ARG A 106 -8.01 -2.14 37.85
N PHE A 107 -7.98 -0.85 37.55
CA PHE A 107 -7.84 0.20 38.55
C PHE A 107 -9.08 0.32 39.44
N SER A 108 -10.27 0.35 38.86
CA SER A 108 -11.54 0.49 39.61
C SER A 108 -11.81 -0.66 40.58
N THR A 109 -11.21 -1.84 40.37
CA THR A 109 -11.37 -3.01 41.25
C THR A 109 -10.39 -2.97 42.44
N GLY A 110 -9.33 -2.17 42.38
CA GLY A 110 -8.30 -2.05 43.42
C GLY A 110 -8.63 -0.99 44.49
N ASN A 111 -9.57 -1.27 45.38
CA ASN A 111 -10.03 -0.37 46.46
C ASN A 111 -8.93 -0.05 47.51
N ASN A 112 -8.15 1.02 47.34
CA ASN A 112 -7.38 1.60 48.47
C ASN A 112 -7.25 3.14 48.37
N PRO A 113 -8.08 3.92 49.10
CA PRO A 113 -8.32 5.35 48.88
C PRO A 113 -7.19 6.32 49.29
N GLN A 114 -6.13 5.87 49.98
CA GLN A 114 -5.05 6.76 50.44
C GLN A 114 -3.95 7.03 49.40
N LEU A 115 -3.96 6.32 48.26
CA LEU A 115 -2.91 6.40 47.23
C LEU A 115 -3.43 7.00 45.91
N ASP A 116 -4.62 7.59 45.91
CA ASP A 116 -5.40 7.85 44.70
C ASP A 116 -4.76 8.83 43.73
N THR A 117 -4.16 9.94 44.15
CA THR A 117 -3.63 10.95 43.21
C THR A 117 -2.40 10.45 42.44
N ALA A 118 -1.42 9.86 43.12
CA ALA A 118 -0.23 9.28 42.48
C ALA A 118 -0.58 8.03 41.65
N ARG A 119 -1.60 7.27 42.05
CA ARG A 119 -2.10 6.13 41.26
C ARG A 119 -2.91 6.56 40.04
N LEU A 120 -3.64 7.68 40.09
CA LEU A 120 -4.36 8.24 38.94
C LEU A 120 -3.40 8.72 37.86
N GLU A 121 -2.31 9.42 38.21
CA GLU A 121 -1.25 9.76 37.24
C GLU A 121 -0.59 8.51 36.65
N GLY A 122 -0.31 7.50 37.47
CA GLY A 122 0.22 6.21 37.01
C GLY A 122 -0.74 5.46 36.09
N LEU A 123 -2.05 5.52 36.36
CA LEU A 123 -3.09 4.92 35.53
C LEU A 123 -3.18 5.59 34.17
N GLN A 124 -3.22 6.93 34.14
CA GLN A 124 -3.27 7.68 32.89
C GLN A 124 -2.08 7.32 32.00
N ARG A 125 -0.86 7.28 32.56
CA ARG A 125 0.33 6.86 31.82
C ARG A 125 0.23 5.42 31.30
N ARG A 126 -0.31 4.50 32.08
CA ARG A 126 -0.49 3.09 31.67
C ARG A 126 -1.52 2.94 30.55
N ILE A 127 -2.65 3.64 30.65
CA ILE A 127 -3.69 3.66 29.61
C ILE A 127 -3.10 4.22 28.32
N THR A 128 -2.48 5.40 28.37
CA THR A 128 -1.85 6.02 27.19
C THR A 128 -0.80 5.10 26.58
N HIS A 129 0.09 4.52 27.39
CA HIS A 129 1.09 3.60 26.88
C HIS A 129 0.49 2.33 26.24
N ALA A 130 -0.55 1.73 26.85
CA ALA A 130 -1.24 0.58 26.28
C ALA A 130 -1.94 0.92 24.96
N MET A 131 -2.50 2.13 24.86
CA MET A 131 -3.08 2.65 23.63
C MET A 131 -2.02 2.86 22.55
N ASP A 132 -0.90 3.52 22.86
CA ASP A 132 0.19 3.78 21.92
C ASP A 132 0.75 2.47 21.34
N VAL A 133 1.02 1.48 22.19
CA VAL A 133 1.51 0.16 21.75
C VAL A 133 0.49 -0.55 20.84
N THR A 134 -0.81 -0.38 21.10
CA THR A 134 -1.86 -0.97 20.26
C THR A 134 -1.96 -0.23 18.92
N LEU A 135 -1.85 1.09 18.95
CA LEU A 135 -1.87 1.96 17.78
C LEU A 135 -0.70 1.62 16.85
N ASP A 136 0.52 1.54 17.38
CA ASP A 136 1.72 1.21 16.60
C ASP A 136 1.58 -0.15 15.91
N ARG A 137 1.08 -1.17 16.62
CA ARG A 137 0.85 -2.51 16.04
C ARG A 137 -0.18 -2.51 14.92
N GLU A 138 -1.23 -1.70 15.03
CA GLU A 138 -2.24 -1.58 13.99
C GLU A 138 -1.71 -0.76 12.80
N LEU A 139 -0.91 0.28 13.05
CA LEU A 139 -0.23 1.05 12.01
C LEU A 139 0.77 0.18 11.23
N ASP A 140 1.60 -0.62 11.90
CA ASP A 140 2.55 -1.54 11.25
C ASP A 140 1.82 -2.49 10.29
N GLN A 141 0.68 -3.04 10.72
CA GLN A 141 -0.15 -3.90 9.87
C GLN A 141 -0.74 -3.15 8.67
N LEU A 142 -1.13 -1.88 8.86
CA LEU A 142 -1.63 -1.03 7.80
C LEU A 142 -0.53 -0.57 6.84
N GLN A 143 0.71 -0.42 7.30
CA GLN A 143 1.87 -0.05 6.49
C GLN A 143 2.52 -1.25 5.77
N LYS A 144 2.14 -2.49 6.12
CA LYS A 144 2.62 -3.68 5.43
C LYS A 144 2.45 -3.53 3.90
N TYR A 145 3.53 -3.82 3.16
CA TYR A 145 3.66 -3.68 1.70
C TYR A 145 3.74 -2.25 1.14
N LEU A 146 3.48 -1.22 1.93
CA LEU A 146 3.65 0.17 1.49
C LEU A 146 5.13 0.49 1.22
N GLY A 147 6.04 -0.08 2.02
CA GLY A 147 7.48 0.02 1.80
C GLY A 147 7.92 -0.59 0.46
N PHE A 148 7.34 -1.72 0.05
CA PHE A 148 7.61 -2.31 -1.26
C PHE A 148 7.17 -1.38 -2.40
N LEU A 149 5.97 -0.80 -2.31
CA LEU A 149 5.48 0.18 -3.27
C LEU A 149 6.41 1.40 -3.38
N ALA A 150 6.90 1.88 -2.23
CA ALA A 150 7.85 2.99 -2.19
C ALA A 150 9.19 2.64 -2.86
N THR A 151 9.73 1.44 -2.60
CA THR A 151 10.97 0.97 -3.22
C THR A 151 10.78 0.76 -4.73
N VAL A 152 9.70 0.11 -5.17
CA VAL A 152 9.44 -0.10 -6.60
C VAL A 152 9.25 1.24 -7.30
N GLY A 153 8.49 2.16 -6.70
CA GLY A 153 8.29 3.50 -7.26
C GLY A 153 9.58 4.31 -7.42
N SER A 154 10.53 4.17 -6.49
CA SER A 154 11.81 4.89 -6.56
C SER A 154 12.86 4.19 -7.44
N THR A 155 12.86 2.85 -7.50
CA THR A 155 13.87 2.07 -8.24
C THR A 155 13.50 1.81 -9.69
N ALA A 156 12.21 1.76 -10.03
CA ALA A 156 11.75 1.48 -11.39
C ALA A 156 12.32 2.42 -12.48
N PRO A 157 12.46 3.75 -12.27
CA PRO A 157 13.08 4.63 -13.26
C PRO A 157 14.53 4.26 -13.56
N PHE A 158 15.30 3.86 -12.55
CA PHE A 158 16.69 3.45 -12.73
C PHE A 158 16.80 2.11 -13.47
N VAL A 159 15.91 1.17 -13.17
CA VAL A 159 15.82 -0.12 -13.89
C VAL A 159 15.47 0.11 -15.36
N GLY A 160 14.54 1.03 -15.65
CA GLY A 160 14.22 1.43 -17.03
C GLY A 160 15.40 2.08 -17.74
N LEU A 161 16.08 3.02 -17.08
CA LEU A 161 17.27 3.70 -17.62
C LEU A 161 18.42 2.71 -17.88
N PHE A 162 18.60 1.72 -17.02
CA PHE A 162 19.58 0.65 -17.26
C PHE A 162 19.27 -0.11 -18.56
N GLY A 163 18.00 -0.46 -18.80
CA GLY A 163 17.58 -1.12 -20.03
C GLY A 163 17.86 -0.29 -21.29
N THR A 164 17.66 1.03 -21.23
CA THR A 164 17.94 1.91 -22.38
C THR A 164 19.43 2.07 -22.63
N VAL A 165 20.25 2.23 -21.58
CA VAL A 165 21.72 2.31 -21.71
C VAL A 165 22.29 1.02 -22.29
N TRP A 166 21.83 -0.13 -21.80
CA TRP A 166 22.26 -1.43 -22.32
C TRP A 166 21.88 -1.62 -23.79
N GLY A 167 20.64 -1.29 -24.16
CA GLY A 167 20.17 -1.39 -25.54
C GLY A 167 21.03 -0.55 -26.49
N ILE A 168 21.33 0.69 -26.12
CA ILE A 168 22.20 1.58 -26.90
C ILE A 168 23.62 1.02 -27.01
N MET A 169 24.19 0.50 -25.91
CA MET A 169 25.53 -0.11 -25.94
C MET A 169 25.59 -1.28 -26.91
N ASN A 170 24.57 -2.16 -26.90
CA ASN A 170 24.51 -3.30 -27.80
C ASN A 170 24.38 -2.87 -29.26
N SER A 171 23.60 -1.82 -29.55
CA SER A 171 23.50 -1.24 -30.89
C SER A 171 24.85 -0.70 -31.39
N PHE A 172 25.63 -0.02 -30.53
CA PHE A 172 26.96 0.46 -30.90
C PHE A 172 27.99 -0.66 -31.09
N GLN A 173 27.86 -1.79 -30.41
CA GLN A 173 28.73 -2.96 -30.64
C GLN A 173 28.39 -3.73 -31.92
N SER A 174 27.16 -3.58 -32.43
CA SER A 174 26.69 -4.28 -33.63
C SER A 174 27.04 -3.57 -34.95
N ILE A 175 27.56 -2.33 -34.87
CA ILE A 175 28.06 -1.52 -35.99
C ILE A 175 29.58 -1.64 -36.04
#